data_AF-A0A357TEK3-F1
#
_entry.id   AF-A0A357TEK3-F1
#
_cell.length_a   1.000
_cell.length_b   1.000
_cell.length_c   1.000
_cell.angle_alpha   90.00
_cell.angle_beta   90.00
_cell.angle_gamma   90.00
#
_symmetry.space_group_name_H-M   'P 1'
#
loop_
_entity.id
_entity.type
_entity.pdbx_description
1 polymer ?
#
loop_
_entity_poly.entity_id
_entity_poly.type
_entity_poly.pdbx_seq_one_letter_code
_entity_poly.pdbx_strand_id
1 'polypeptide(L)'
;TSPTLGNRINLGNKTQKHEATIDGITPGATYHYSVGVEREGTVQWLAPATGESDFNYARRDISTIASPFAEDERMRKSRAAAEAILAATGIRKGYAIDYGCGEGRLTFALAKRTELTVIGVTADAAEAA
;
A
#
# COMPACT_ATOMS: atom_id res chain seq x y z
N THR A 1 -16.93 -25.39 8.28
CA THR A 1 -15.75 -26.21 8.63
C THR A 1 -14.56 -25.28 8.74
N SER A 2 -13.68 -25.46 9.72
CA SER A 2 -12.43 -24.69 9.78
C SER A 2 -11.54 -25.12 8.61
N PRO A 3 -11.01 -24.19 7.79
CA PRO A 3 -10.18 -24.55 6.65
C PRO A 3 -8.88 -25.19 7.13
N THR A 4 -8.47 -26.29 6.48
CA THR A 4 -7.16 -26.91 6.71
C THR A 4 -6.11 -26.11 5.95
N LEU A 5 -5.11 -25.58 6.66
CA LEU A 5 -3.99 -24.82 6.08
C LEU A 5 -2.82 -25.76 5.77
N GLY A 6 -2.23 -25.67 4.57
CA GLY A 6 -1.19 -26.59 4.10
C GLY A 6 0.20 -25.97 3.83
N ASN A 7 0.29 -24.64 3.70
CA ASN A 7 1.53 -23.93 3.39
C ASN A 7 1.96 -23.05 4.58
N ARG A 8 3.27 -22.89 4.78
CA ARG A 8 3.83 -22.08 5.87
C ARG A 8 4.94 -21.16 5.37
N ILE A 9 4.84 -19.88 5.72
CA ILE A 9 5.89 -18.88 5.52
C ILE A 9 6.48 -18.56 6.89
N ASN A 10 7.79 -18.70 7.04
CA ASN A 10 8.50 -18.35 8.27
C ASN A 10 9.12 -16.96 8.11
N LEU A 11 8.57 -15.98 8.80
CA LEU A 11 9.07 -14.61 8.84
C LEU A 11 10.09 -14.52 9.98
N GLY A 12 11.38 -14.52 9.63
CA GLY A 12 12.48 -14.81 10.56
C GLY A 12 12.51 -13.93 11.81
N ASN A 13 12.93 -12.67 11.66
CA ASN A 13 13.21 -11.80 12.81
C ASN A 13 11.94 -11.45 13.59
N LYS A 14 11.99 -11.55 14.92
CA LYS A 14 10.93 -11.07 15.83
C LYS A 14 10.84 -9.55 15.73
N THR A 15 9.80 -9.07 15.06
CA THR A 15 9.52 -7.64 14.92
C THR A 15 8.02 -7.41 15.09
N GLN A 16 7.59 -6.14 15.14
CA GLN A 16 6.17 -5.80 15.17
C GLN A 16 5.57 -5.62 13.77
N LYS A 17 6.40 -5.64 12.72
CA LYS A 17 5.99 -5.39 11.33
C LYS A 17 6.56 -6.48 10.45
N HIS A 18 5.68 -7.29 9.89
CA HIS A 18 6.05 -8.38 9.02
C HIS A 18 5.40 -8.19 7.64
N GLU A 19 6.16 -8.51 6.61
CA GLU A 19 5.69 -8.56 5.23
C GLU A 19 6.04 -9.92 4.64
N ALA A 20 5.10 -10.51 3.89
CA ALA A 20 5.26 -11.76 3.18
C ALA A 20 4.75 -11.57 1.75
N THR A 21 5.57 -11.97 0.77
CA THR A 21 5.13 -12.10 -0.63
C THR A 21 4.64 -13.53 -0.84
N ILE A 22 3.44 -13.68 -1.40
CA ILE A 22 2.86 -14.98 -1.75
C ILE A 22 2.79 -15.04 -3.27
N ASP A 23 3.62 -15.89 -3.85
CA ASP A 23 3.65 -16.11 -5.30
C ASP A 23 2.57 -17.10 -5.75
N GLY A 24 2.19 -17.04 -7.02
CA GLY A 24 1.28 -18.03 -7.63
C GLY A 24 -0.18 -17.92 -7.17
N ILE A 25 -0.60 -16.75 -6.69
CA ILE A 25 -2.01 -16.47 -6.40
C ILE A 25 -2.81 -16.46 -7.71
N THR A 26 -3.84 -17.29 -7.79
CA THR A 26 -4.79 -17.36 -8.90
C THR A 26 -5.81 -16.23 -8.73
N PRO A 27 -5.98 -15.34 -9.72
CA PRO A 27 -7.02 -14.31 -9.67
C PRO A 27 -8.42 -14.92 -9.57
N GLY A 28 -9.33 -14.30 -8.81
CA GLY A 28 -10.69 -14.80 -8.64
C GLY A 28 -10.85 -15.89 -7.57
N ALA A 29 -9.76 -16.28 -6.90
CA ALA A 29 -9.75 -17.34 -5.91
C ALA A 29 -9.75 -16.79 -4.48
N THR A 30 -10.46 -17.50 -3.60
CA THR A 30 -10.46 -17.26 -2.16
C THR A 30 -9.37 -18.10 -1.49
N TYR A 31 -8.56 -17.45 -0.66
CA TYR A 31 -7.52 -18.07 0.15
C TYR A 31 -7.85 -17.94 1.63
N HIS A 32 -7.36 -18.87 2.43
CA HIS A 32 -7.39 -18.78 3.89
C HIS A 32 -5.98 -18.71 4.44
N TYR A 33 -5.78 -17.87 5.45
CA TYR A 33 -4.49 -17.72 6.11
C TYR A 33 -4.67 -17.57 7.62
N SER A 34 -3.64 -17.93 8.37
CA SER A 34 -3.56 -17.66 9.81
C SER A 34 -2.19 -17.09 10.12
N VAL A 35 -2.14 -16.17 11.07
CA VAL A 35 -0.89 -15.59 11.59
C VAL A 35 -0.54 -16.29 12.89
N GLY A 36 0.67 -16.84 12.96
CA GLY A 36 1.23 -17.43 14.16
C GLY A 36 2.07 -16.41 14.92
N VAL A 37 1.81 -16.27 16.22
CA VAL A 37 2.62 -15.44 17.11
C VAL A 37 3.43 -16.36 18.02
N GLU A 38 4.76 -16.26 17.95
CA GLU A 38 5.64 -17.01 18.84
C GLU A 38 5.75 -16.31 20.20
N ARG A 39 5.39 -17.02 21.28
CA ARG A 39 5.58 -16.59 22.66
C ARG A 39 6.25 -17.73 23.42
N GLU A 40 7.39 -17.45 24.05
CA GLU A 40 8.10 -18.41 24.91
C GLU A 40 8.35 -19.79 24.24
N GLY A 41 8.73 -19.78 22.96
CA GLY A 41 9.03 -21.01 22.20
C GLY A 41 7.79 -21.78 21.71
N THR A 42 6.58 -21.32 22.02
CA THR A 42 5.33 -21.88 21.51
C THR A 42 4.68 -20.94 20.50
N VAL A 43 4.22 -21.47 19.37
CA VAL A 43 3.48 -20.69 18.37
C VAL A 43 1.99 -20.76 18.66
N GLN A 44 1.39 -19.62 18.96
CA GLN A 44 -0.05 -19.47 19.06
C GLN A 44 -0.60 -19.01 17.70
N TRP A 45 -1.43 -19.84 17.08
CA TRP A 45 -2.11 -19.49 15.82
C TRP A 45 -3.40 -18.74 16.07
N LEU A 46 -3.62 -17.65 15.33
CA LEU A 46 -4.90 -16.97 15.29
C LEU A 46 -5.94 -17.79 14.51
N ALA A 47 -7.21 -17.47 14.69
CA ALA A 47 -8.27 -18.07 13.87
C ALA A 47 -8.00 -17.80 12.37
N PRO A 48 -8.23 -18.76 11.46
CA PRO A 48 -8.06 -18.53 10.03
C PRO A 48 -8.92 -17.35 9.55
N ALA A 49 -8.29 -16.43 8.83
CA ALA A 49 -8.92 -15.35 8.11
C ALA A 49 -9.08 -15.72 6.63
N THR A 50 -9.98 -15.00 5.94
CA THR A 50 -10.19 -15.12 4.50
C THR A 50 -9.50 -13.96 3.78
N GLY A 51 -8.82 -14.26 2.68
CA GLY A 51 -8.27 -13.29 1.75
C GLY A 51 -8.78 -13.59 0.34
N GLU A 52 -9.39 -12.60 -0.29
CA GLU A 52 -9.86 -12.69 -1.68
C GLU A 52 -8.79 -12.11 -2.61
N SER A 53 -8.57 -12.76 -3.75
CA SER A 53 -7.64 -12.29 -4.79
C SER A 53 -8.31 -11.45 -5.87
N ASP A 54 -9.63 -11.28 -5.78
CA ASP A 54 -10.47 -10.53 -6.72
C ASP A 54 -10.07 -9.04 -6.74
N PHE A 55 -9.62 -8.54 -5.60
CA PHE A 55 -9.08 -7.19 -5.48
C PHE A 55 -7.56 -7.25 -5.43
N ASN A 56 -6.93 -6.97 -6.58
CA ASN A 56 -5.51 -6.66 -6.59
C ASN A 56 -5.31 -5.26 -5.98
N TYR A 57 -5.08 -5.22 -4.66
CA TYR A 57 -4.70 -3.98 -3.96
C TYR A 57 -3.29 -3.50 -4.33
N ALA A 58 -2.54 -4.26 -5.14
CA ALA A 58 -1.28 -3.76 -5.66
C ALA A 58 -1.56 -2.57 -6.57
N ARG A 59 -1.19 -1.38 -6.08
CA ARG A 59 -1.18 -0.16 -6.85
C ARG A 59 -0.34 -0.38 -8.10
N ARG A 60 -0.87 0.04 -9.25
CA ARG A 60 -0.11 0.08 -10.52
C ARG A 60 1.19 0.84 -10.27
N ASP A 61 2.34 0.23 -10.55
CA ASP A 61 3.60 0.96 -10.46
C ASP A 61 3.60 2.05 -11.53
N ILE A 62 3.65 3.30 -11.07
CA ILE A 62 3.71 4.49 -11.93
C ILE A 62 5.05 5.21 -11.80
N SER A 63 6.08 4.58 -11.21
CA SER A 63 7.43 5.14 -11.08
C SER A 63 8.03 5.54 -12.43
N THR A 64 7.68 4.80 -13.49
CA THR A 64 8.12 5.05 -14.88
C THR A 64 7.18 5.93 -15.69
N ILE A 65 5.96 6.22 -15.20
CA ILE A 65 4.98 7.04 -15.91
C ILE A 65 5.42 8.50 -15.85
N ALA A 66 5.49 9.16 -17.01
CA ALA A 66 5.79 10.60 -17.09
C ALA A 66 4.79 11.43 -16.29
N SER A 67 5.21 12.56 -15.73
CA SER A 67 4.26 13.42 -15.03
C SER A 67 3.25 13.99 -16.02
N PRO A 68 1.93 13.92 -15.72
CA PRO A 68 0.93 14.62 -16.54
C PRO A 68 0.97 16.14 -16.31
N PHE A 69 1.74 16.61 -15.34
CA PHE A 69 1.84 18.02 -14.96
C PHE A 69 3.09 18.67 -15.56
N ALA A 70 2.97 19.96 -15.89
CA ALA A 70 4.12 20.75 -16.35
C ALA A 70 5.22 20.81 -15.28
N GLU A 71 6.48 20.80 -15.73
CA GLU A 71 7.68 20.89 -14.90
C GLU A 71 7.94 22.33 -14.41
N ASP A 72 6.93 22.90 -13.75
CA ASP A 72 6.89 24.28 -13.27
C ASP A 72 7.21 24.42 -11.78
N GLU A 73 7.18 25.65 -11.25
CA GLU A 73 7.44 25.92 -9.84
C GLU A 73 6.45 25.21 -8.91
N ARG A 74 5.18 25.06 -9.32
CA ARG A 74 4.14 24.39 -8.52
C ARG A 74 4.44 22.90 -8.40
N MET A 75 4.79 22.24 -9.51
CA MET A 75 5.20 20.84 -9.50
C MET A 75 6.46 20.62 -8.66
N ARG A 76 7.44 21.54 -8.74
CA ARG A 76 8.64 21.51 -7.90
C ARG A 76 8.29 21.60 -6.40
N LYS A 77 7.37 22.48 -6.01
CA LYS A 77 6.87 22.59 -4.63
C LYS A 77 6.16 21.30 -4.18
N SER A 78 5.30 20.72 -5.01
CA SER A 78 4.62 19.45 -4.70
C SER A 78 5.59 18.29 -4.50
N ARG A 79 6.68 18.21 -5.30
CA ARG A 79 7.73 17.19 -5.09
C ARG A 79 8.45 17.38 -3.76
N ALA A 80 8.84 18.62 -3.44
CA ALA A 80 9.51 18.92 -2.18
C ALA A 80 8.61 18.62 -0.98
N ALA A 81 7.31 18.92 -1.07
CA ALA A 81 6.34 18.59 -0.04
C ALA A 81 6.19 17.06 0.15
N ALA A 82 6.09 16.30 -0.96
CA ALA A 82 6.06 14.85 -0.90
C ALA A 82 7.31 14.29 -0.19
N GLU A 83 8.51 14.77 -0.54
CA GLU A 83 9.76 14.35 0.11
C GLU A 83 9.77 14.67 1.61
N ALA A 84 9.32 15.86 2.01
CA ALA A 84 9.20 16.24 3.42
C ALA A 84 8.22 15.34 4.20
N ILE A 85 7.06 15.01 3.64
CA ILE A 85 6.07 14.11 4.26
C ILE A 85 6.65 12.71 4.44
N LEU A 86 7.31 12.19 3.41
CA LEU A 86 7.90 10.85 3.47
C LEU A 86 9.06 10.77 4.46
N ALA A 87 9.83 11.85 4.62
CA ALA A 87 10.88 11.96 5.62
C ALA A 87 10.30 12.04 7.05
N ALA A 88 9.23 12.83 7.25
CA ALA A 88 8.63 13.02 8.56
C ALA A 88 7.87 11.79 9.07
N THR A 89 7.20 11.06 8.18
CA THR A 89 6.33 9.93 8.56
C THR A 89 7.02 8.57 8.46
N GLY A 90 7.99 8.43 7.57
CA GLY A 90 8.58 7.13 7.21
C GLY A 90 7.61 6.17 6.50
N ILE A 91 6.38 6.60 6.19
CA ILE A 91 5.37 5.75 5.57
C ILE A 91 5.62 5.72 4.06
N ARG A 92 5.77 4.51 3.51
CA ARG A 92 6.07 4.27 2.08
C ARG A 92 5.09 3.36 1.37
N LYS A 93 4.15 2.74 2.10
CA LYS A 93 3.20 1.74 1.60
C LYS A 93 1.88 1.84 2.36
N GLY A 94 0.78 1.49 1.70
CA GLY A 94 -0.57 1.55 2.28
C GLY A 94 -1.43 2.62 1.63
N TYR A 95 -2.16 3.40 2.43
CA TYR A 95 -3.10 4.41 1.93
C TYR A 95 -2.72 5.80 2.42
N ALA A 96 -2.96 6.80 1.57
CA ALA A 96 -2.88 8.21 1.92
C ALA A 96 -4.05 8.98 1.31
N ILE A 97 -4.54 9.99 2.01
CA ILE A 97 -5.58 10.90 1.52
C ILE A 97 -4.94 12.28 1.36
N ASP A 98 -4.98 12.84 0.16
CA ASP A 98 -4.62 14.23 -0.15
C ASP A 98 -5.93 15.05 -0.18
N TYR A 99 -6.30 15.62 0.96
CA TYR A 99 -7.53 16.37 1.11
C TYR A 99 -7.33 17.83 0.67
N GLY A 100 -8.18 18.31 -0.24
CA GLY A 100 -7.95 19.58 -0.94
C GLY A 100 -6.84 19.47 -1.98
N CYS A 101 -6.78 18.36 -2.73
CA CYS A 101 -5.64 18.05 -3.60
C CYS A 101 -5.44 19.00 -4.78
N GLY A 102 -6.42 19.88 -5.06
CA GLY A 102 -6.47 20.68 -6.28
C GLY A 102 -6.37 19.78 -7.51
N GLU A 103 -5.56 20.19 -8.48
CA GLU A 103 -5.22 19.41 -9.69
C GLU A 103 -4.50 18.07 -9.42
N GLY A 104 -4.13 17.74 -8.17
CA GLY A 104 -3.54 16.43 -7.84
C GLY A 104 -2.02 16.30 -8.00
N ARG A 105 -1.29 17.42 -8.11
CA ARG A 105 0.20 17.40 -8.25
C ARG A 105 0.89 16.73 -7.07
N LEU A 106 0.43 16.98 -5.84
CA LEU A 106 0.97 16.34 -4.64
C LEU A 106 0.58 14.86 -4.59
N THR A 107 -0.68 14.52 -4.83
CA THR A 107 -1.15 13.14 -5.04
C THR A 107 -0.23 12.34 -5.96
N PHE A 108 0.04 12.87 -7.16
CA PHE A 108 0.92 12.22 -8.12
C PHE A 108 2.37 12.12 -7.62
N ALA A 109 2.89 13.19 -6.99
CA ALA A 109 4.25 13.19 -6.46
C ALA A 109 4.47 12.14 -5.35
N LEU A 110 3.48 11.96 -4.46
CA LEU A 110 3.48 10.94 -3.42
C LEU A 110 3.38 9.54 -4.03
N ALA A 111 2.38 9.32 -4.90
CA ALA A 111 2.20 8.04 -5.57
C ALA A 111 3.49 7.63 -6.29
N LYS A 112 4.05 8.47 -7.15
CA LYS A 112 5.25 8.16 -7.95
C LYS A 112 6.48 7.70 -7.13
N ARG A 113 6.59 8.10 -5.85
CA ARG A 113 7.73 7.80 -4.96
C ARG A 113 7.49 6.67 -3.95
N THR A 114 6.29 6.11 -3.93
CA THR A 114 5.86 5.18 -2.87
C THR A 114 4.98 4.06 -3.41
N GLU A 115 4.72 3.08 -2.57
CA GLU A 115 3.68 2.06 -2.74
C GLU A 115 2.37 2.50 -2.09
N LEU A 116 2.13 3.80 -1.95
CA LEU A 116 0.86 4.31 -1.44
C LEU A 116 -0.19 4.30 -2.56
N THR A 117 -1.37 3.78 -2.23
CA THR A 117 -2.61 4.15 -2.93
C THR A 117 -3.03 5.52 -2.39
N VAL A 118 -2.79 6.56 -3.19
CA VAL A 118 -3.08 7.94 -2.81
C VAL A 118 -4.41 8.36 -3.41
N ILE A 119 -5.33 8.81 -2.56
CA ILE A 119 -6.67 9.26 -2.93
C ILE A 119 -6.69 10.77 -2.82
N GLY A 120 -6.78 11.46 -3.97
CA GLY A 120 -7.01 12.91 -4.01
C GLY A 120 -8.50 13.21 -3.82
N VAL A 121 -8.81 14.15 -2.94
CA VAL A 121 -10.18 14.62 -2.71
C VAL A 121 -10.21 16.13 -2.88
N THR A 122 -11.04 16.63 -3.79
CA THR A 122 -11.28 18.06 -3.98
C THR A 122 -12.79 18.33 -3.99
N ALA A 123 -13.16 19.56 -3.62
CA ALA A 123 -14.55 20.03 -3.68
C ALA A 123 -14.93 20.54 -5.09
N ASP A 124 -13.94 20.88 -5.92
CA ASP A 124 -14.15 21.31 -7.30
C ASP A 124 -14.04 20.12 -8.26
N ALA A 125 -15.15 19.75 -8.90
CA ALA A 125 -15.19 18.66 -9.86
C ALA A 125 -14.31 18.90 -11.09
N ALA A 126 -14.03 20.16 -11.46
CA ALA A 126 -13.14 20.48 -12.57
C ALA A 126 -11.66 20.21 -12.25
N GLU A 127 -11.30 20.17 -10.96
CA GLU A 127 -9.96 19.85 -10.49
C GLU A 127 -9.75 18.35 -10.27
N ALA A 128 -10.84 17.58 -10.12
CA ALA A 128 -10.80 16.13 -9.97
C ALA A 128 -10.44 15.48 -11.33
N ALA A 129 -9.14 15.21 -11.52
CA ALA A 129 -8.59 14.53 -12.70
C ALA A 129 -8.87 13.02 -12.72
#